data_AF-A0A8C0WDX4-F1
#
_entry.id   AF-A0A8C0WDX4-F1
#
_cell.length_a   1.000
_cell.length_b   1.000
_cell.length_c   1.000
_cell.angle_alpha   90.00
_cell.angle_beta   90.00
_cell.angle_gamma   90.00
#
_symmetry.space_group_name_H-M   'P 1'
#
loop_
_entity.id
_entity.type
_entity.pdbx_description
1 polymer ?
#
loop_
_entity_poly.entity_id
_entity_poly.type
_entity_poly.pdbx_seq_one_letter_code
_entity_poly.pdbx_strand_id
1 'polypeptide(L)'
;MRVPVFEDVEDETEEEKPEEEENEEDKVFRKPVIEDLSMELARKCTELISDIHYKEEYKKSKDKCTFVTDTPMLNHVKNIGAFISEAKYKGSVKAGLSNSLYKQMPATIDSVFAREVSQLQSEVAYKQKHDATKGFSDYSHMQEPPEVKHAMEVNKRQSNISYRKDVEDSHTYTAELDRPDIKKATQVSKIISNAEYKKGQGKMNKEPAIIGRPDIEHAVEASKLSSQVKYKEKFDNEMKDKKHHYNPLESASFRQNQLATSLASNREYRKHFEENKGMYHFDADATEHLHHKGNAALQSQVKYREEYERNKGKSMLEFVETPSYQASKEAQRMQSEKVYKEDFEKEIKGRSSLDLDKTPEFLHVKYITSLLREKEYKKDLENEIKGKGMEVNSEVLDIQRAKRASEMASEKEYKRDLETEIKGKGMQVSADTLDVQRAKRASEMASQVRKQQ
;
A
#
# COMPACT_ATOMS: atom_id res chain seq x y z
N MET A 1 5.82 -31.35 -20.71
CA MET A 1 4.45 -31.68 -20.28
C MET A 1 3.79 -30.41 -19.77
N ARG A 2 2.98 -29.78 -20.62
CA ARG A 2 2.11 -28.64 -20.29
C ARG A 2 0.87 -28.84 -21.17
N VAL A 3 -0.27 -29.04 -20.53
CA VAL A 3 -1.56 -29.31 -21.17
C VAL A 3 -2.10 -27.97 -21.71
N PRO A 4 -2.45 -27.84 -22.99
CA PRO A 4 -3.16 -26.68 -23.49
C PRO A 4 -4.67 -26.83 -23.31
N VAL A 5 -5.27 -25.72 -22.87
CA VAL A 5 -6.69 -25.44 -22.75
C VAL A 5 -7.24 -25.18 -24.16
N PHE A 6 -8.36 -25.82 -24.52
CA PHE A 6 -9.08 -25.55 -25.76
C PHE A 6 -10.01 -24.35 -25.54
N GLU A 7 -9.81 -23.31 -26.34
CA GLU A 7 -10.76 -22.21 -26.56
C GLU A 7 -11.71 -22.63 -27.68
N ASP A 8 -13.01 -22.47 -27.44
CA ASP A 8 -14.07 -22.76 -28.41
C ASP A 8 -14.07 -21.68 -29.51
N VAL A 9 -13.89 -22.13 -30.75
CA VAL A 9 -14.04 -21.35 -31.98
C VAL A 9 -15.48 -21.52 -32.44
N GLU A 10 -16.23 -20.42 -32.51
CA GLU A 10 -17.57 -20.37 -33.10
C GLU A 10 -17.44 -20.50 -34.64
N ASP A 11 -17.97 -21.58 -35.20
CA ASP A 11 -18.17 -21.78 -36.63
C ASP A 11 -19.47 -21.06 -37.05
N GLU A 12 -19.34 -19.92 -37.72
CA GLU A 12 -20.44 -19.32 -38.47
C GLU A 12 -20.66 -20.12 -39.76
N THR A 13 -21.81 -20.78 -39.85
CA THR A 13 -22.35 -21.29 -41.10
C THR A 13 -23.59 -20.47 -41.44
N GLU A 14 -23.41 -19.53 -42.37
CA GLU A 14 -24.48 -18.84 -43.06
C GLU A 14 -25.22 -19.86 -43.96
N GLU A 15 -26.47 -20.18 -43.62
CA GLU A 15 -27.40 -20.85 -44.54
C GLU A 15 -28.26 -19.80 -45.26
N GLU A 16 -28.22 -19.88 -46.59
CA GLU A 16 -28.90 -19.04 -47.57
C GLU A 16 -30.43 -19.01 -47.37
N LYS A 17 -31.00 -17.81 -47.45
CA LYS A 17 -32.44 -17.59 -47.63
C LYS A 17 -32.81 -17.78 -49.11
N PRO A 18 -33.94 -18.43 -49.44
CA PRO A 18 -34.55 -18.25 -50.75
C PRO A 18 -35.36 -16.95 -50.78
N GLU A 19 -35.17 -16.21 -51.86
CA GLU A 19 -35.95 -15.05 -52.28
C GLU A 19 -37.37 -15.53 -52.69
N GLU A 20 -38.40 -15.02 -52.03
CA GLU A 20 -39.78 -15.10 -52.51
C GLU A 20 -40.23 -13.71 -52.99
N GLU A 21 -40.68 -13.70 -54.24
CA GLU A 21 -41.06 -12.56 -55.06
C GLU A 21 -42.13 -11.68 -54.41
N GLU A 22 -41.94 -10.37 -54.57
CA GLU A 22 -42.92 -9.33 -54.27
C GLU A 22 -44.16 -9.49 -55.16
N ASN A 23 -45.32 -9.67 -54.55
CA ASN A 23 -46.58 -9.20 -55.11
C ASN A 23 -47.06 -8.02 -54.25
N GLU A 24 -46.67 -6.82 -54.68
CA GLU A 24 -47.41 -5.61 -54.35
C GLU A 24 -48.79 -5.70 -55.01
N GLU A 25 -49.86 -5.77 -54.22
CA GLU A 25 -51.11 -5.05 -54.42
C GLU A 25 -52.04 -5.31 -53.21
N ASP A 26 -52.77 -4.26 -52.81
CA ASP A 26 -53.80 -4.23 -51.76
C ASP A 26 -53.38 -4.15 -50.27
N LYS A 27 -52.54 -3.17 -49.92
CA LYS A 27 -52.57 -2.57 -48.57
C LYS A 27 -53.57 -1.41 -48.51
N VAL A 28 -54.86 -1.75 -48.39
CA VAL A 28 -55.85 -0.81 -47.86
C VAL A 28 -55.57 -0.64 -46.37
N PHE A 29 -55.23 0.59 -45.96
CA PHE A 29 -55.08 1.00 -44.57
C PHE A 29 -56.31 0.58 -43.73
N ARG A 30 -56.17 -0.46 -42.90
CA ARG A 30 -56.89 -0.53 -41.63
C ARG A 30 -55.90 -0.21 -40.52
N LYS A 31 -55.98 1.03 -40.01
CA LYS A 31 -55.41 1.39 -38.70
C LYS A 31 -55.99 0.44 -37.64
N PRO A 32 -55.21 0.12 -36.58
CA PRO A 32 -55.44 -1.05 -35.76
C PRO A 32 -56.82 -0.98 -35.12
N VAL A 33 -57.54 -2.11 -35.15
CA VAL A 33 -58.56 -2.36 -34.14
C VAL A 33 -57.82 -2.19 -32.82
N ILE A 34 -58.24 -1.20 -32.03
CA ILE A 34 -57.81 -1.07 -30.64
C ILE A 34 -58.11 -2.43 -30.03
N GLU A 35 -57.09 -3.25 -29.80
CA GLU A 35 -57.29 -4.53 -29.12
C GLU A 35 -57.71 -4.14 -27.70
N ASP A 36 -59.02 -4.07 -27.47
CA ASP A 36 -59.54 -3.94 -26.12
C ASP A 36 -58.85 -5.01 -25.27
N LEU A 37 -58.54 -4.70 -24.01
CA LEU A 37 -57.86 -5.63 -23.10
C LEU A 37 -58.57 -7.01 -23.09
N SER A 38 -59.89 -7.03 -23.32
CA SER A 38 -60.68 -8.24 -23.48
C SER A 38 -60.39 -9.03 -24.76
N MET A 39 -60.14 -8.39 -25.90
CA MET A 39 -59.74 -9.05 -27.15
C MET A 39 -58.30 -9.58 -27.07
N GLU A 40 -57.38 -8.84 -26.46
CA GLU A 40 -56.03 -9.33 -26.17
C GLU A 40 -56.05 -10.54 -25.25
N LEU A 41 -56.84 -10.47 -24.16
CA LEU A 41 -57.02 -11.59 -23.24
C LEU A 41 -57.66 -12.77 -23.95
N ALA A 42 -58.68 -12.55 -24.80
CA ALA A 42 -59.28 -13.61 -25.59
C ALA A 42 -58.27 -14.26 -26.54
N ARG A 43 -57.40 -13.48 -27.20
CA ARG A 43 -56.35 -14.00 -28.08
C ARG A 43 -55.34 -14.84 -27.31
N LYS A 44 -54.87 -14.34 -26.16
CA LYS A 44 -53.97 -15.09 -25.24
C LYS A 44 -54.65 -16.37 -24.73
N CYS A 45 -55.94 -16.32 -24.40
CA CYS A 45 -56.71 -17.50 -24.01
C CYS A 45 -56.82 -18.50 -25.17
N THR A 46 -57.04 -18.05 -26.41
CA THR A 46 -57.08 -18.95 -27.57
C THR A 46 -55.71 -19.55 -27.90
N GLU A 47 -54.63 -18.79 -27.74
CA GLU A 47 -53.25 -19.28 -27.89
C GLU A 47 -52.95 -20.35 -26.83
N LEU A 48 -53.31 -20.12 -25.56
CA LEU A 48 -53.15 -21.06 -24.44
C LEU A 48 -53.94 -22.37 -24.61
N ILE A 49 -55.10 -22.31 -25.26
CA ILE A 49 -55.96 -23.48 -25.51
C ILE A 49 -55.55 -24.20 -26.80
N SER A 50 -54.79 -23.56 -27.69
CA SER A 50 -54.46 -24.13 -28.99
C SER A 50 -53.43 -25.27 -28.91
N ASP A 51 -53.83 -26.46 -29.35
CA ASP A 51 -52.98 -27.66 -29.41
C ASP A 51 -51.73 -27.48 -30.29
N ILE A 52 -51.79 -26.58 -31.27
CA ILE A 52 -50.69 -26.31 -32.21
C ILE A 52 -49.55 -25.60 -31.48
N HIS A 53 -49.85 -24.49 -30.77
CA HIS A 53 -48.83 -23.78 -29.98
C HIS A 53 -48.27 -24.67 -28.87
N TYR A 54 -49.10 -25.44 -28.18
CA TYR A 54 -48.63 -26.38 -27.15
C TYR A 54 -47.62 -27.41 -27.71
N LYS A 55 -47.89 -27.98 -28.89
CA LYS A 55 -46.98 -28.96 -29.53
C LYS A 55 -45.70 -28.31 -30.04
N GLU A 56 -45.75 -27.07 -30.52
CA GLU A 56 -44.58 -26.30 -30.94
C GLU A 56 -43.68 -25.94 -29.75
N GLU A 57 -44.25 -25.46 -28.65
CA GLU A 57 -43.53 -25.17 -27.41
C GLU A 57 -42.90 -26.44 -26.82
N TYR A 58 -43.66 -27.54 -26.76
CA TYR A 58 -43.14 -28.84 -26.31
C TYR A 58 -41.95 -29.32 -27.13
N LYS A 59 -41.99 -29.18 -28.47
CA LYS A 59 -40.85 -29.52 -29.34
C LYS A 59 -39.65 -28.62 -29.06
N LYS A 60 -39.85 -27.32 -28.85
CA LYS A 60 -38.78 -26.36 -28.50
C LYS A 60 -38.17 -26.63 -27.12
N SER A 61 -38.94 -27.17 -26.17
CA SER A 61 -38.48 -27.46 -24.81
C SER A 61 -38.01 -28.90 -24.59
N LYS A 62 -38.33 -29.83 -25.49
CA LYS A 62 -38.01 -31.27 -25.35
C LYS A 62 -36.53 -31.54 -25.12
N ASP A 63 -35.65 -30.76 -25.76
CA ASP A 63 -34.20 -30.92 -25.66
C ASP A 63 -33.58 -30.03 -24.55
N LYS A 64 -34.38 -29.17 -23.91
CA LYS A 64 -33.97 -28.29 -22.80
C LYS A 64 -34.45 -28.89 -21.47
N CYS A 65 -33.65 -29.80 -20.89
CA CYS A 65 -33.86 -30.22 -19.51
C CYS A 65 -33.50 -29.07 -18.56
N THR A 66 -34.48 -28.27 -18.14
CA THR A 66 -34.27 -27.27 -17.10
C THR A 66 -34.35 -27.96 -15.73
N PHE A 67 -33.24 -27.99 -14.99
CA PHE A 67 -33.26 -28.35 -13.58
C PHE A 67 -34.19 -27.36 -12.84
N VAL A 68 -35.01 -27.83 -11.90
CA VAL A 68 -35.94 -26.98 -11.15
C VAL A 68 -35.15 -25.89 -10.42
N THR A 69 -35.13 -24.68 -10.99
CA THR A 69 -34.31 -23.56 -10.50
C THR A 69 -34.84 -22.93 -9.21
N ASP A 70 -36.08 -23.28 -8.86
CA ASP A 70 -36.89 -22.59 -7.86
C ASP A 70 -37.26 -23.51 -6.70
N THR A 71 -36.40 -24.49 -6.38
CA THR A 71 -36.52 -25.17 -5.11
C THR A 71 -36.22 -24.17 -3.97
N PRO A 72 -36.95 -24.23 -2.84
CA PRO A 72 -36.72 -23.33 -1.71
C PRO A 72 -35.26 -23.39 -1.23
N MET A 73 -34.63 -24.57 -1.33
CA MET A 73 -33.22 -24.75 -1.02
C MET A 73 -32.29 -24.03 -2.01
N LEU A 74 -32.53 -24.10 -3.32
CA LEU A 74 -31.71 -23.39 -4.30
C LEU A 74 -31.89 -21.86 -4.20
N ASN A 75 -33.10 -21.39 -3.92
CA ASN A 75 -33.37 -19.99 -3.63
C ASN A 75 -32.67 -19.53 -2.35
N HIS A 76 -32.66 -20.36 -1.31
CA HIS A 76 -31.90 -20.10 -0.10
C HIS A 76 -30.39 -20.00 -0.38
N VAL A 77 -29.83 -20.92 -1.17
CA VAL A 77 -28.42 -20.89 -1.58
C VAL A 77 -28.10 -19.65 -2.44
N LYS A 78 -28.98 -19.28 -3.38
CA LYS A 78 -28.84 -18.05 -4.18
C LYS A 78 -28.87 -16.79 -3.30
N ASN A 79 -29.75 -16.75 -2.30
CA ASN A 79 -29.86 -15.63 -1.35
C ASN A 79 -28.62 -15.56 -0.45
N ILE A 80 -28.16 -16.68 0.10
CA ILE A 80 -26.90 -16.76 0.85
C ILE A 80 -25.73 -16.32 -0.03
N GLY A 81 -25.65 -16.79 -1.28
CA GLY A 81 -24.64 -16.36 -2.24
C GLY A 81 -24.69 -14.86 -2.50
N ALA A 82 -25.87 -14.25 -2.54
CA ALA A 82 -26.03 -12.80 -2.65
C ALA A 82 -25.56 -12.05 -1.40
N PHE A 83 -25.78 -12.60 -0.20
CA PHE A 83 -25.30 -12.03 1.06
C PHE A 83 -23.78 -12.13 1.22
N ILE A 84 -23.18 -13.24 0.77
CA ILE A 84 -21.73 -13.49 0.87
C ILE A 84 -20.97 -12.82 -0.27
N SER A 85 -21.63 -12.50 -1.39
CA SER A 85 -21.00 -11.89 -2.56
C SER A 85 -20.35 -10.55 -2.21
N GLU A 86 -19.01 -10.55 -2.22
CA GLU A 86 -18.21 -9.36 -1.97
C GLU A 86 -18.52 -8.24 -2.97
N ALA A 87 -18.84 -8.60 -4.22
CA ALA A 87 -19.21 -7.64 -5.25
C ALA A 87 -20.52 -6.91 -4.91
N LYS A 88 -21.55 -7.64 -4.46
CA LYS A 88 -22.82 -7.05 -4.03
C LYS A 88 -22.65 -6.21 -2.76
N TYR A 89 -21.87 -6.70 -1.80
CA TYR A 89 -21.54 -5.94 -0.58
C TYR A 89 -20.82 -4.63 -0.91
N LYS A 90 -19.71 -4.68 -1.65
CA LYS A 90 -18.96 -3.48 -2.09
C LYS A 90 -19.83 -2.54 -2.92
N GLY A 91 -20.71 -3.07 -3.77
CA GLY A 91 -21.68 -2.29 -4.54
C GLY A 91 -22.66 -1.52 -3.65
N SER A 92 -23.25 -2.19 -2.66
CA SER A 92 -24.18 -1.56 -1.71
C SER A 92 -23.49 -0.50 -0.84
N VAL A 93 -22.26 -0.74 -0.40
CA VAL A 93 -21.45 0.22 0.37
C VAL A 93 -21.12 1.44 -0.49
N LYS A 94 -20.76 1.26 -1.77
CA LYS A 94 -20.52 2.36 -2.71
C LYS A 94 -21.79 3.18 -2.98
N ALA A 95 -22.94 2.52 -3.12
CA ALA A 95 -24.24 3.18 -3.27
C ALA A 95 -24.65 3.96 -2.01
N GLY A 96 -24.34 3.43 -0.82
CA GLY A 96 -24.49 4.15 0.44
C GLY A 96 -23.56 5.36 0.54
N LEU A 97 -22.30 5.22 0.08
CA LEU A 97 -21.33 6.32 0.03
C LEU A 97 -21.74 7.43 -0.93
N SER A 98 -22.38 7.10 -2.07
CA SER A 98 -22.88 8.13 -2.99
C SER A 98 -24.01 8.96 -2.39
N ASN A 99 -24.77 8.39 -1.44
CA ASN A 99 -25.84 9.09 -0.71
C ASN A 99 -25.33 9.80 0.57
N SER A 100 -24.02 9.81 0.81
CA SER A 100 -23.44 10.49 1.98
C SER A 100 -23.56 12.01 1.86
N LEU A 101 -23.96 12.66 2.95
CA LEU A 101 -24.06 14.13 3.07
C LEU A 101 -22.79 14.84 2.58
N TYR A 102 -21.61 14.27 2.86
CA TYR A 102 -20.32 14.81 2.43
C TYR A 102 -20.11 14.80 0.91
N LYS A 103 -20.77 13.89 0.18
CA LYS A 103 -20.71 13.80 -1.29
C LYS A 103 -21.65 14.80 -1.97
N GLN A 104 -22.78 15.10 -1.34
CA GLN A 104 -23.79 16.03 -1.85
C GLN A 104 -23.40 17.51 -1.67
N MET A 105 -22.46 17.81 -0.76
CA MET A 105 -21.93 19.16 -0.62
C MET A 105 -21.19 19.62 -1.89
N PRO A 106 -21.33 20.90 -2.29
CA PRO A 106 -20.61 21.44 -3.42
C PRO A 106 -19.10 21.31 -3.18
N ALA A 107 -18.36 20.94 -4.21
CA ALA A 107 -16.91 20.77 -4.11
C ALA A 107 -16.26 22.14 -3.82
N THR A 108 -15.57 22.25 -2.69
CA THR A 108 -14.71 23.40 -2.38
C THR A 108 -13.47 23.37 -3.25
N ILE A 109 -12.84 24.52 -3.46
CA ILE A 109 -11.58 24.65 -4.25
C ILE A 109 -10.53 23.66 -3.73
N ASP A 110 -10.36 23.56 -2.41
CA ASP A 110 -9.40 22.64 -1.79
C ASP A 110 -9.75 21.17 -2.05
N SER A 111 -11.04 20.81 -2.05
CA SER A 111 -11.47 19.44 -2.35
C SER A 111 -11.27 19.06 -3.82
N VAL A 112 -11.38 20.03 -4.74
CA VAL A 112 -11.09 19.84 -6.15
C VAL A 112 -9.58 19.67 -6.33
N PHE A 113 -8.78 20.57 -5.76
CA PHE A 113 -7.32 20.50 -5.79
C PHE A 113 -6.80 19.18 -5.21
N ALA A 114 -7.29 18.75 -4.05
CA ALA A 114 -6.90 17.48 -3.45
C ALA A 114 -7.24 16.27 -4.34
N ARG A 115 -8.38 16.30 -5.04
CA ARG A 115 -8.74 15.27 -6.02
C ARG A 115 -7.79 15.26 -7.22
N GLU A 116 -7.43 16.43 -7.75
CA GLU A 116 -6.48 16.54 -8.87
C GLU A 116 -5.10 16.02 -8.48
N VAL A 117 -4.57 16.43 -7.33
CA VAL A 117 -3.29 15.94 -6.81
C VAL A 117 -3.33 14.43 -6.60
N SER A 118 -4.41 13.89 -6.04
CA SER A 118 -4.59 12.45 -5.84
C SER A 118 -4.64 11.68 -7.17
N GLN A 119 -5.27 12.24 -8.20
CA GLN A 119 -5.27 11.65 -9.55
C GLN A 119 -3.88 11.67 -10.19
N LEU A 120 -3.10 12.73 -9.99
CA LEU A 120 -1.72 12.83 -10.49
C LEU A 120 -0.77 11.85 -9.80
N GLN A 121 -0.95 11.64 -8.50
CA GLN A 121 -0.15 10.71 -7.70
C GLN A 121 -0.58 9.24 -7.87
N SER A 122 -1.75 8.97 -8.45
CA SER A 122 -2.27 7.61 -8.60
C SER A 122 -1.49 6.83 -9.66
N GLU A 123 -0.81 5.76 -9.22
CA GLU A 123 -0.10 4.83 -10.12
C GLU A 123 -1.02 4.18 -11.16
N VAL A 124 -2.28 3.91 -10.79
CA VAL A 124 -3.26 3.30 -11.71
C VAL A 124 -3.63 4.26 -12.83
N ALA A 125 -3.89 5.52 -12.48
CA ALA A 125 -4.18 6.56 -13.47
C ALA A 125 -2.96 6.83 -14.38
N TYR A 126 -1.75 6.79 -13.80
CA TYR A 126 -0.50 6.89 -14.56
C TYR A 126 -0.35 5.74 -15.57
N LYS A 127 -0.54 4.49 -15.14
CA LYS A 127 -0.45 3.31 -16.01
C LYS A 127 -1.47 3.35 -17.14
N GLN A 128 -2.73 3.72 -16.84
CA GLN A 128 -3.76 3.87 -17.87
C GLN A 128 -3.39 4.93 -18.91
N LYS A 129 -2.91 6.10 -18.47
CA LYS A 129 -2.43 7.14 -19.40
C LYS A 129 -1.22 6.67 -20.21
N HIS A 130 -0.26 6.03 -19.55
CA HIS A 130 0.92 5.48 -20.20
C HIS A 130 0.54 4.47 -21.27
N ASP A 131 -0.31 3.49 -20.96
CA ASP A 131 -0.77 2.47 -21.91
C ASP A 131 -1.61 3.07 -23.04
N ALA A 132 -2.42 4.10 -22.76
CA ALA A 132 -3.14 4.85 -23.78
C ALA A 132 -2.19 5.61 -24.73
N THR A 133 -1.08 6.14 -24.22
CA THR A 133 -0.05 6.83 -25.02
C THR A 133 0.97 5.87 -25.64
N LYS A 134 1.01 4.61 -25.20
CA LYS A 134 1.97 3.61 -25.64
C LYS A 134 1.67 3.22 -27.08
N GLY A 135 2.46 3.76 -28.00
CA GLY A 135 2.30 3.55 -29.44
C GLY A 135 1.78 4.77 -30.20
N PHE A 136 1.38 5.85 -29.51
CA PHE A 136 1.18 7.14 -30.16
C PHE A 136 2.56 7.76 -30.43
N SER A 137 2.98 7.74 -31.69
CA SER A 137 4.11 8.54 -32.14
C SER A 137 3.66 9.97 -32.40
N ASP A 138 4.53 10.96 -32.19
CA ASP A 138 4.26 12.37 -32.56
C ASP A 138 3.91 12.52 -34.06
N TYR A 139 4.27 11.53 -34.87
CA TYR A 139 3.96 11.45 -36.29
C TYR A 139 2.53 10.98 -36.61
N SER A 140 1.79 10.44 -35.64
CA SER A 140 0.40 9.97 -35.84
C SER A 140 -0.61 11.11 -36.04
N HIS A 141 -0.29 12.31 -35.53
CA HIS A 141 -1.09 13.53 -35.73
C HIS A 141 -0.53 14.47 -36.79
N MET A 142 0.56 14.10 -37.46
CA MET A 142 1.11 14.89 -38.55
C MET A 142 0.18 14.77 -39.74
N GLN A 143 -0.52 15.86 -40.09
CA GLN A 143 -1.24 15.92 -41.35
C GLN A 143 -0.26 15.66 -42.47
N GLU A 144 -0.49 14.59 -43.25
CA GLU A 144 0.42 14.24 -44.33
C GLU A 144 0.59 15.45 -45.25
N PRO A 145 1.84 15.82 -45.58
CA PRO A 145 2.10 16.98 -46.39
C PRO A 145 1.38 16.86 -47.75
N PRO A 146 0.88 17.97 -48.31
CA PRO A 146 0.07 17.95 -49.53
C PRO A 146 0.73 17.22 -50.70
N GLU A 147 2.07 17.29 -50.77
CA GLU A 147 2.88 16.61 -51.78
C GLU A 147 2.87 15.09 -51.64
N VAL A 148 2.95 14.56 -50.41
CA VAL A 148 2.85 13.11 -50.16
C VAL A 148 1.45 12.61 -50.43
N LYS A 149 0.41 13.38 -50.04
CA LYS A 149 -0.99 13.06 -50.40
C LYS A 149 -1.19 13.00 -51.90
N HIS A 150 -0.68 13.99 -52.63
CA HIS A 150 -0.76 14.03 -54.08
C HIS A 150 0.01 12.88 -54.73
N ALA A 151 1.23 12.59 -54.28
CA ALA A 151 2.02 11.46 -54.78
C ALA A 151 1.33 10.11 -54.53
N MET A 152 0.71 9.92 -53.36
CA MET A 152 -0.10 8.73 -53.08
C MET A 152 -1.33 8.64 -53.98
N GLU A 153 -2.01 9.74 -54.26
CA GLU A 153 -3.16 9.77 -55.16
C GLU A 153 -2.76 9.48 -56.62
N VAL A 154 -1.66 10.07 -57.09
CA VAL A 154 -1.09 9.80 -58.41
C VAL A 154 -0.68 8.34 -58.52
N ASN A 155 -0.02 7.78 -57.51
CA ASN A 155 0.36 6.37 -57.50
C ASN A 155 -0.87 5.44 -57.48
N LYS A 156 -1.91 5.77 -56.71
CA LYS A 156 -3.19 5.04 -56.74
C LYS A 156 -3.84 5.07 -58.12
N ARG A 157 -3.80 6.21 -58.83
CA ARG A 157 -4.33 6.35 -60.19
C ARG A 157 -3.46 5.66 -61.26
N GLN A 158 -2.15 5.62 -61.08
CA GLN A 158 -1.20 4.94 -61.96
C GLN A 158 -1.23 3.41 -61.77
N SER A 159 -1.54 2.98 -60.56
CA SER A 159 -1.58 1.57 -60.22
C SER A 159 -2.81 0.88 -60.81
N ASN A 160 -2.59 -0.20 -61.55
CA ASN A 160 -3.66 -1.05 -62.07
C ASN A 160 -4.33 -1.92 -60.99
N ILE A 161 -4.12 -1.66 -59.69
CA ILE A 161 -4.67 -2.49 -58.61
C ILE A 161 -6.20 -2.41 -58.56
N SER A 162 -6.79 -1.22 -58.71
CA SER A 162 -8.27 -1.10 -58.79
C SER A 162 -8.81 -1.81 -60.02
N TYR A 163 -8.19 -1.58 -61.19
CA TYR A 163 -8.55 -2.28 -62.43
C TYR A 163 -8.43 -3.80 -62.31
N ARG A 164 -7.40 -4.32 -61.63
CA ARG A 164 -7.24 -5.77 -61.41
C ARG A 164 -8.29 -6.34 -60.46
N LYS A 165 -8.69 -5.58 -59.43
CA LYS A 165 -9.80 -5.97 -58.56
C LYS A 165 -11.12 -5.97 -59.32
N ASP A 166 -11.41 -4.91 -60.08
CA ASP A 166 -12.62 -4.83 -60.91
C ASP A 166 -12.64 -5.94 -61.99
N VAL A 167 -11.48 -6.36 -62.51
CA VAL A 167 -11.35 -7.52 -63.41
C VAL A 167 -11.54 -8.85 -62.67
N GLU A 168 -11.02 -9.02 -61.45
CA GLU A 168 -11.24 -10.22 -60.63
C GLU A 168 -12.72 -10.36 -60.22
N ASP A 169 -13.37 -9.24 -59.89
CA ASP A 169 -14.79 -9.17 -59.52
C ASP A 169 -15.72 -9.32 -60.74
N SER A 170 -15.29 -8.89 -61.95
CA SER A 170 -16.07 -9.04 -63.19
C SER A 170 -15.74 -10.30 -64.01
N HIS A 171 -14.65 -11.01 -63.71
CA HIS A 171 -14.25 -12.27 -64.35
C HIS A 171 -14.22 -13.44 -63.37
N THR A 172 -15.19 -13.52 -62.46
CA THR A 172 -15.53 -14.78 -61.80
C THR A 172 -16.27 -15.69 -62.80
N TYR A 173 -15.53 -16.21 -63.80
CA TYR A 173 -16.04 -17.28 -64.67
C TYR A 173 -15.91 -18.62 -63.93
N THR A 174 -17.03 -19.22 -63.57
CA THR A 174 -17.09 -20.65 -63.21
C THR A 174 -16.68 -21.48 -64.43
N ALA A 175 -15.42 -21.91 -64.46
CA ALA A 175 -14.89 -22.69 -65.56
C ALA A 175 -15.44 -24.11 -65.51
N GLU A 176 -16.42 -24.43 -66.37
CA GLU A 176 -16.71 -25.82 -66.71
C GLU A 176 -15.51 -26.40 -67.49
N LEU A 177 -14.58 -26.99 -66.73
CA LEU A 177 -13.27 -27.49 -67.14
C LEU A 177 -13.28 -28.72 -68.07
N ASP A 178 -14.43 -29.10 -68.65
CA ASP A 178 -14.55 -30.36 -69.41
C ASP A 178 -15.19 -30.22 -70.80
N ARG A 179 -14.88 -29.14 -71.51
CA ARG A 179 -15.15 -29.10 -72.96
C ARG A 179 -14.10 -29.93 -73.71
N PRO A 180 -14.50 -31.00 -74.43
CA PRO A 180 -13.57 -31.98 -75.02
C PRO A 180 -12.64 -31.37 -76.07
N ASP A 181 -13.03 -30.25 -76.66
CA ASP A 181 -12.30 -29.58 -77.74
C ASP A 181 -11.04 -28.87 -77.20
N ILE A 182 -11.11 -28.33 -75.98
CA ILE A 182 -10.01 -27.62 -75.31
C ILE A 182 -8.98 -28.61 -74.75
N LYS A 183 -9.43 -29.76 -74.24
CA LYS A 183 -8.53 -30.85 -73.80
C LYS A 183 -7.74 -31.42 -74.97
N LYS A 184 -8.38 -31.62 -76.12
CA LYS A 184 -7.69 -32.07 -77.35
C LYS A 184 -6.71 -31.01 -77.86
N ALA A 185 -7.09 -29.74 -77.87
CA ALA A 185 -6.21 -28.65 -78.34
C ALA A 185 -4.97 -28.46 -77.44
N THR A 186 -5.12 -28.60 -76.12
CA THR A 186 -3.99 -28.49 -75.17
C THR A 186 -3.03 -29.68 -75.24
N GLN A 187 -3.52 -30.90 -75.46
CA GLN A 187 -2.68 -32.08 -75.71
C GLN A 187 -1.93 -31.97 -77.04
N VAL A 188 -2.61 -31.54 -78.10
CA VAL A 188 -1.99 -31.30 -79.41
C VAL A 188 -0.96 -30.18 -79.35
N SER A 189 -1.22 -29.10 -78.62
CA SER A 189 -0.26 -28.01 -78.39
C SER A 189 1.00 -28.46 -77.65
N LYS A 190 0.87 -29.34 -76.64
CA LYS A 190 2.02 -29.90 -75.92
C LYS A 190 2.89 -30.78 -76.83
N ILE A 191 2.28 -31.60 -77.68
CA ILE A 191 2.98 -32.48 -78.63
C ILE A 191 3.68 -31.68 -79.74
N ILE A 192 3.07 -30.59 -80.22
CA ILE A 192 3.63 -29.73 -81.29
C ILE A 192 4.74 -28.82 -80.76
N SER A 193 4.70 -28.41 -79.48
CA SER A 193 5.71 -27.52 -78.93
C SER A 193 7.05 -28.24 -78.70
N ASN A 194 8.12 -27.78 -79.35
CA ASN A 194 9.51 -28.21 -79.09
C ASN A 194 10.07 -27.73 -77.73
N ALA A 195 9.19 -27.40 -76.77
CA ALA A 195 9.54 -26.79 -75.50
C ALA A 195 10.31 -27.75 -74.58
N GLU A 196 10.01 -29.05 -74.61
CA GLU A 196 10.77 -30.07 -73.86
C GLU A 196 12.12 -30.37 -74.52
N TYR A 197 12.18 -30.40 -75.86
CA TYR A 197 13.42 -30.61 -76.62
C TYR A 197 14.43 -29.46 -76.47
N LYS A 198 13.96 -28.20 -76.38
CA LYS A 198 14.83 -27.02 -76.19
C LYS A 198 15.35 -26.80 -74.76
N LYS A 199 14.78 -27.46 -73.74
CA LYS A 199 15.26 -27.32 -72.36
C LYS A 199 16.68 -27.89 -72.14
N GLY A 200 17.19 -28.73 -73.04
CA GLY A 200 18.47 -29.43 -72.86
C GLY A 200 19.69 -28.94 -73.66
N GLN A 201 19.57 -28.02 -74.64
CA GLN A 201 20.62 -27.93 -75.69
C GLN A 201 21.28 -26.58 -76.04
N GLY A 202 21.06 -25.42 -75.40
CA GLY A 202 21.78 -24.24 -75.94
C GLY A 202 21.71 -22.87 -75.26
N LYS A 203 22.35 -22.72 -74.09
CA LYS A 203 22.95 -21.44 -73.67
C LYS A 203 24.35 -21.62 -73.08
N MET A 204 25.13 -22.56 -73.63
CA MET A 204 26.59 -22.47 -73.60
C MET A 204 27.01 -21.51 -74.72
N ASN A 205 27.82 -20.51 -74.37
CA ASN A 205 28.66 -19.69 -75.26
C ASN A 205 27.98 -18.60 -76.11
N LYS A 206 27.67 -17.44 -75.51
CA LYS A 206 27.87 -16.12 -76.13
C LYS A 206 28.15 -15.08 -75.04
N GLU A 207 29.41 -14.72 -74.84
CA GLU A 207 29.81 -13.57 -74.01
C GLU A 207 29.63 -12.26 -74.79
N PRO A 208 28.90 -11.26 -74.25
CA PRO A 208 29.02 -9.87 -74.67
C PRO A 208 29.79 -9.04 -73.63
N ALA A 209 30.44 -7.97 -74.09
CA ALA A 209 31.36 -7.11 -73.35
C ALA A 209 30.94 -6.76 -71.90
N ILE A 210 31.93 -6.81 -71.01
CA ILE A 210 31.86 -6.77 -69.54
C ILE A 210 31.67 -5.34 -68.97
N ILE A 211 31.75 -4.30 -69.79
CA ILE A 211 31.81 -2.91 -69.32
C ILE A 211 30.40 -2.29 -69.38
N GLY A 212 29.90 -1.83 -68.22
CA GLY A 212 28.62 -1.12 -68.08
C GLY A 212 27.44 -1.97 -67.57
N ARG A 213 27.70 -3.18 -67.07
CA ARG A 213 26.68 -4.03 -66.44
C ARG A 213 26.47 -3.60 -64.98
N PRO A 214 25.26 -3.18 -64.58
CA PRO A 214 24.95 -2.74 -63.21
C PRO A 214 25.34 -3.78 -62.15
N ASP A 215 25.19 -5.05 -62.50
CA ASP A 215 25.56 -6.24 -61.72
C ASP A 215 27.07 -6.31 -61.42
N ILE A 216 27.91 -5.90 -62.37
CA ILE A 216 29.38 -5.92 -62.21
C ILE A 216 29.86 -4.64 -61.51
N GLU A 217 29.25 -3.49 -61.83
CA GLU A 217 29.53 -2.23 -61.13
C GLU A 217 29.20 -2.34 -59.64
N HIS A 218 28.04 -2.90 -59.31
CA HIS A 218 27.63 -3.14 -57.93
C HIS A 218 28.54 -4.14 -57.23
N ALA A 219 29.04 -5.17 -57.93
CA ALA A 219 30.04 -6.08 -57.37
C ALA A 219 31.39 -5.39 -57.09
N VAL A 220 31.81 -4.46 -57.95
CA VAL A 220 33.02 -3.65 -57.75
C VAL A 220 32.86 -2.68 -56.58
N GLU A 221 31.70 -2.04 -56.43
CA GLU A 221 31.40 -1.17 -55.28
C GLU A 221 31.30 -1.95 -53.98
N ALA A 222 30.63 -3.09 -53.97
CA ALA A 222 30.57 -3.99 -52.82
C ALA A 222 31.97 -4.49 -52.41
N SER A 223 32.84 -4.80 -53.38
CA SER A 223 34.23 -5.17 -53.12
C SER A 223 35.07 -4.00 -52.56
N LYS A 224 34.84 -2.77 -53.02
CA LYS A 224 35.46 -1.57 -52.45
C LYS A 224 35.00 -1.32 -51.02
N LEU A 225 33.73 -1.58 -50.70
CA LEU A 225 33.16 -1.47 -49.35
C LEU A 225 33.68 -2.56 -48.40
N SER A 226 33.87 -3.79 -48.88
CA SER A 226 34.36 -4.92 -48.07
C SER A 226 35.88 -5.00 -47.94
N SER A 227 36.63 -4.12 -48.62
CA SER A 227 38.09 -4.13 -48.62
C SER A 227 38.66 -3.68 -47.28
N GLN A 228 39.32 -4.61 -46.59
CA GLN A 228 40.05 -4.32 -45.35
C GLN A 228 41.19 -3.32 -45.54
N VAL A 229 41.79 -3.24 -46.74
CA VAL A 229 42.88 -2.30 -47.03
C VAL A 229 42.37 -0.87 -46.97
N LYS A 230 41.21 -0.59 -47.61
CA LYS A 230 40.58 0.73 -47.57
C LYS A 230 40.05 1.09 -46.19
N TYR A 231 39.56 0.10 -45.44
CA TYR A 231 39.12 0.29 -44.05
C TYR A 231 40.29 0.71 -43.15
N LYS A 232 41.43 0.03 -43.25
CA LYS A 232 42.65 0.36 -42.49
C LYS A 232 43.21 1.72 -42.86
N GLU A 233 43.20 2.09 -44.15
CA GLU A 233 43.66 3.40 -44.62
C GLU A 233 42.81 4.55 -44.04
N LYS A 234 41.48 4.41 -44.01
CA LYS A 234 40.59 5.37 -43.34
C LYS A 234 40.87 5.46 -41.84
N PHE A 235 41.01 4.32 -41.17
CA PHE A 235 41.32 4.27 -39.74
C PHE A 235 42.67 4.95 -39.44
N ASP A 236 43.70 4.66 -40.23
CA ASP A 236 45.02 5.26 -40.08
C ASP A 236 44.98 6.78 -40.31
N ASN A 237 44.21 7.26 -41.29
CA ASN A 237 44.07 8.69 -41.57
C ASN A 237 43.25 9.43 -40.49
N GLU A 238 42.22 8.79 -39.93
CA GLU A 238 41.31 9.42 -38.97
C GLU A 238 41.78 9.35 -37.51
N MET A 239 42.60 8.35 -37.16
CA MET A 239 43.01 8.06 -35.77
C MET A 239 44.48 8.35 -35.48
N LYS A 240 45.38 8.45 -36.46
CA LYS A 240 46.82 8.71 -36.19
C LYS A 240 47.09 10.02 -35.46
N ASP A 241 46.31 11.07 -35.75
CA ASP A 241 46.49 12.38 -35.14
C ASP A 241 45.68 12.59 -33.85
N LYS A 242 44.73 11.69 -33.55
CA LYS A 242 43.89 11.73 -32.36
C LYS A 242 44.42 10.78 -31.29
N LYS A 243 45.51 11.16 -30.61
CA LYS A 243 45.93 10.45 -29.39
C LYS A 243 44.86 10.60 -28.31
N HIS A 244 44.09 9.55 -28.05
CA HIS A 244 43.16 9.51 -26.91
C HIS A 244 43.92 9.79 -25.61
N HIS A 245 43.64 10.93 -24.98
CA HIS A 245 44.16 11.24 -23.65
C HIS A 245 43.33 10.46 -22.62
N TYR A 246 43.74 9.24 -22.32
CA TYR A 246 43.10 8.45 -21.28
C TYR A 246 43.52 8.98 -19.91
N ASN A 247 42.60 9.60 -19.17
CA ASN A 247 42.79 9.96 -17.77
C ASN A 247 42.29 8.83 -16.88
N PRO A 248 43.16 8.04 -16.22
CA PRO A 248 42.75 6.91 -15.38
C PRO A 248 41.82 7.33 -14.23
N LEU A 249 41.98 8.56 -13.73
CA LEU A 249 41.19 9.12 -12.63
C LEU A 249 39.76 9.51 -13.06
N GLU A 250 39.52 9.67 -14.35
CA GLU A 250 38.21 10.05 -14.89
C GLU A 250 37.49 8.87 -15.57
N SER A 251 38.16 7.72 -15.60
CA SER A 251 37.59 6.47 -16.09
C SER A 251 36.27 6.16 -15.36
N ALA A 252 35.32 5.59 -16.11
CA ALA A 252 34.01 5.24 -15.56
C ALA A 252 34.12 4.27 -14.38
N SER A 253 35.07 3.33 -14.45
CA SER A 253 35.36 2.38 -13.37
C SER A 253 35.90 3.06 -12.11
N PHE A 254 36.80 4.04 -12.25
CA PHE A 254 37.33 4.78 -11.11
C PHE A 254 36.25 5.64 -10.44
N ARG A 255 35.40 6.31 -11.23
CA ARG A 255 34.23 7.05 -10.70
C ARG A 255 33.25 6.13 -9.99
N GLN A 256 32.94 4.98 -10.57
CA GLN A 256 32.05 3.99 -9.96
C GLN A 256 32.62 3.46 -8.64
N ASN A 257 33.93 3.19 -8.56
CA ASN A 257 34.58 2.77 -7.32
C ASN A 257 34.57 3.86 -6.25
N GLN A 258 34.75 5.13 -6.62
CA GLN A 258 34.64 6.24 -5.67
C GLN A 258 33.22 6.35 -5.09
N LEU A 259 32.19 6.28 -5.94
CA LEU A 259 30.80 6.30 -5.51
C LEU A 259 30.43 5.07 -4.66
N ALA A 260 30.92 3.88 -5.01
CA ALA A 260 30.72 2.68 -4.21
C ALA A 260 31.40 2.80 -2.84
N THR A 261 32.60 3.39 -2.78
CA THR A 261 33.34 3.64 -1.54
C THR A 261 32.62 4.65 -0.65
N SER A 262 32.09 5.73 -1.23
CA SER A 262 31.33 6.74 -0.50
C SER A 262 30.03 6.15 0.05
N LEU A 263 29.29 5.41 -0.78
CA LEU A 263 28.06 4.70 -0.39
C LEU A 263 28.29 3.65 0.71
N ALA A 264 29.40 2.91 0.65
CA ALA A 264 29.76 1.92 1.66
C ALA A 264 30.31 2.52 2.97
N SER A 265 30.64 3.82 2.97
CA SER A 265 31.21 4.49 4.13
C SER A 265 30.16 4.70 5.22
N ASN A 266 30.32 3.98 6.33
CA ASN A 266 29.47 4.12 7.52
C ASN A 266 29.48 5.55 8.08
N ARG A 267 30.58 6.31 7.86
CA ARG A 267 30.69 7.72 8.26
C ARG A 267 29.72 8.60 7.47
N GLU A 268 29.64 8.45 6.15
CA GLU A 268 28.71 9.23 5.33
C GLU A 268 27.26 8.83 5.60
N TYR A 269 27.01 7.53 5.79
CA TYR A 269 25.70 7.03 6.20
C TYR A 269 25.21 7.66 7.52
N ARG A 270 26.09 7.76 8.52
CA ARG A 270 25.73 8.35 9.83
C ARG A 270 25.66 9.86 9.83
N LYS A 271 26.28 10.54 8.86
CA LYS A 271 26.34 12.01 8.81
C LYS A 271 24.94 12.64 8.83
N HIS A 272 24.02 12.15 8.00
CA HIS A 272 22.64 12.65 7.98
C HIS A 272 21.87 12.34 9.27
N PHE A 273 22.12 11.18 9.87
CA PHE A 273 21.52 10.84 11.16
C PHE A 273 22.03 11.75 12.28
N GLU A 274 23.33 12.04 12.29
CA GLU A 274 23.98 12.92 13.28
C GLU A 274 23.55 14.38 13.10
N GLU A 275 23.46 14.88 11.86
CA GLU A 275 22.94 16.22 11.53
C GLU A 275 21.48 16.39 11.97
N ASN A 276 20.66 15.35 11.83
CA ASN A 276 19.25 15.37 12.18
C ASN A 276 18.97 14.93 13.62
N LYS A 277 20.00 14.55 14.39
CA LYS A 277 19.85 14.07 15.76
C LYS A 277 19.42 15.21 16.67
N GLY A 278 18.12 15.30 16.93
CA GLY A 278 17.51 16.32 17.78
C GLY A 278 16.67 17.36 17.05
N MET A 279 16.57 17.30 15.72
CA MET A 279 15.71 18.18 14.92
C MET A 279 14.28 17.65 14.76
N TYR A 280 13.98 16.47 15.33
CA TYR A 280 12.62 15.93 15.35
C TYR A 280 11.81 16.65 16.44
N HIS A 281 10.89 17.51 16.02
CA HIS A 281 9.79 17.95 16.90
C HIS A 281 8.90 16.74 17.16
N PHE A 282 8.92 16.24 18.41
CA PHE A 282 8.06 15.16 18.85
C PHE A 282 6.75 15.75 19.35
N ASP A 283 5.72 15.74 18.50
CA ASP A 283 4.38 16.10 18.90
C ASP A 283 3.79 14.96 19.73
N ALA A 284 3.98 15.01 21.05
CA ALA A 284 3.50 13.98 21.98
C ALA A 284 1.97 13.76 21.89
N ASP A 285 1.25 14.77 21.40
CA ASP A 285 -0.20 14.77 21.22
C ASP A 285 -0.63 14.42 19.77
N ALA A 286 0.29 14.01 18.91
CA ALA A 286 -0.07 13.50 17.59
C ALA A 286 -1.08 12.35 17.73
N THR A 287 -2.15 12.40 16.93
CA THR A 287 -3.29 11.48 17.00
C THR A 287 -2.86 10.00 16.96
N GLU A 288 -1.82 9.69 16.17
CA GLU A 288 -1.25 8.34 16.05
C GLU A 288 -0.60 7.87 17.36
N HIS A 289 0.14 8.74 18.06
CA HIS A 289 0.75 8.42 19.35
C HIS A 289 -0.29 8.23 20.45
N LEU A 290 -1.34 9.06 20.48
CA LEU A 290 -2.47 8.88 21.40
C LEU A 290 -3.17 7.54 21.18
N HIS A 291 -3.40 7.18 19.91
CA HIS A 291 -4.00 5.89 19.55
C HIS A 291 -3.11 4.71 19.98
N HIS A 292 -1.81 4.75 19.72
CA HIS A 292 -0.88 3.70 20.16
C HIS A 292 -0.79 3.59 21.69
N LYS A 293 -0.79 4.72 22.40
CA LYS A 293 -0.81 4.76 23.88
C LYS A 293 -2.10 4.16 24.45
N GLY A 294 -3.24 4.44 23.82
CA GLY A 294 -4.54 3.83 24.15
C GLY A 294 -4.52 2.32 23.95
N ASN A 295 -4.04 1.86 22.79
CA ASN A 295 -3.94 0.44 22.47
C ASN A 295 -2.98 -0.31 23.40
N ALA A 296 -1.83 0.29 23.74
CA ALA A 296 -0.89 -0.28 24.71
C ALA A 296 -1.51 -0.38 26.11
N ALA A 297 -2.36 0.57 26.50
CA ALA A 297 -3.09 0.50 27.76
C ALA A 297 -4.14 -0.61 27.76
N LEU A 298 -4.89 -0.79 26.67
CA LEU A 298 -5.90 -1.85 26.51
C LEU A 298 -5.29 -3.24 26.45
N GLN A 299 -4.13 -3.39 25.82
CA GLN A 299 -3.40 -4.66 25.74
C GLN A 299 -2.67 -5.02 27.05
N SER A 300 -2.52 -4.07 27.98
CA SER A 300 -1.77 -4.29 29.20
C SER A 300 -2.55 -5.16 30.20
N GLN A 301 -2.07 -6.38 30.40
CA GLN A 301 -2.62 -7.29 31.41
C GLN A 301 -2.47 -6.74 32.84
N VAL A 302 -1.47 -5.90 33.10
CA VAL A 302 -1.25 -5.28 34.41
C VAL A 302 -2.37 -4.30 34.73
N LYS A 303 -2.71 -3.41 33.79
CA LYS A 303 -3.82 -2.46 33.95
C LYS A 303 -5.17 -3.17 34.08
N TYR A 304 -5.38 -4.24 33.30
CA TYR A 304 -6.57 -5.07 33.41
C TYR A 304 -6.71 -5.72 34.81
N ARG A 305 -5.61 -6.24 35.36
CA ARG A 305 -5.61 -6.81 36.72
C ARG A 305 -5.77 -5.74 37.80
N GLU A 306 -5.22 -4.56 37.61
CA GLU A 306 -5.32 -3.44 38.54
C GLU A 306 -6.79 -3.07 38.81
N GLU A 307 -7.61 -2.97 37.77
CA GLU A 307 -9.03 -2.66 37.90
C GLU A 307 -9.80 -3.79 38.63
N TYR A 308 -9.49 -5.05 38.31
CA TYR A 308 -10.03 -6.21 39.01
C TYR A 308 -9.65 -6.20 40.50
N GLU A 309 -8.39 -5.95 40.85
CA GLU A 309 -7.92 -5.88 42.23
C GLU A 309 -8.55 -4.71 42.99
N ARG A 310 -8.70 -3.55 42.34
CA ARG A 310 -9.39 -2.37 42.88
C ARG A 310 -10.85 -2.65 43.21
N ASN A 311 -11.49 -3.55 42.46
CA ASN A 311 -12.90 -3.91 42.62
C ASN A 311 -13.10 -5.17 43.48
N LYS A 312 -12.06 -5.96 43.74
CA LYS A 312 -12.10 -7.24 44.48
C LYS A 312 -12.57 -7.14 45.95
N GLY A 313 -12.72 -5.93 46.49
CA GLY A 313 -13.27 -5.67 47.82
C GLY A 313 -14.46 -4.71 47.85
N LYS A 314 -14.92 -4.24 46.69
CA LYS A 314 -16.12 -3.39 46.61
C LYS A 314 -17.33 -4.31 46.59
N SER A 315 -18.29 -4.08 47.49
CA SER A 315 -19.55 -4.81 47.48
C SER A 315 -20.23 -4.63 46.11
N MET A 316 -20.62 -5.73 45.48
CA MET A 316 -21.38 -5.76 44.21
C MET A 316 -22.77 -5.09 44.32
N LEU A 317 -23.18 -4.76 45.54
CA LEU A 317 -24.33 -3.92 45.87
C LEU A 317 -23.92 -2.44 45.92
N GLU A 318 -23.33 -1.92 44.85
CA GLU A 318 -23.68 -0.55 44.50
C GLU A 318 -25.09 -0.69 43.92
N PHE A 319 -26.10 -0.54 44.79
CA PHE A 319 -27.51 -0.46 44.38
C PHE A 319 -27.52 0.33 43.09
N VAL A 320 -27.99 -0.30 42.00
CA VAL A 320 -28.16 0.34 40.67
C VAL A 320 -28.47 1.78 40.95
N GLU A 321 -27.54 2.67 40.58
CA GLU A 321 -27.57 4.09 40.90
C GLU A 321 -28.86 4.68 40.32
N THR A 322 -29.95 4.48 41.05
CA THR A 322 -31.22 5.09 40.74
C THR A 322 -30.95 6.58 40.82
N PRO A 323 -31.49 7.38 39.90
CA PRO A 323 -31.32 8.83 39.96
C PRO A 323 -31.62 9.41 41.35
N SER A 324 -32.52 8.75 42.10
CA SER A 324 -32.80 9.05 43.51
C SER A 324 -31.62 8.83 44.45
N TYR A 325 -30.85 7.74 44.32
CA TYR A 325 -29.68 7.46 45.16
C TYR A 325 -28.51 8.40 44.83
N GLN A 326 -28.27 8.68 43.54
CA GLN A 326 -27.29 9.68 43.12
C GLN A 326 -27.66 11.06 43.68
N ALA A 327 -28.91 11.49 43.52
CA ALA A 327 -29.40 12.74 44.08
C ALA A 327 -29.26 12.78 45.62
N SER A 328 -29.49 11.65 46.30
CA SER A 328 -29.34 11.55 47.76
C SER A 328 -27.88 11.63 48.20
N LYS A 329 -26.96 10.98 47.47
CA LYS A 329 -25.51 11.01 47.71
C LYS A 329 -24.93 12.41 47.44
N GLU A 330 -25.38 13.07 46.37
CA GLU A 330 -25.03 14.45 46.06
C GLU A 330 -25.60 15.42 47.10
N ALA A 331 -26.86 15.25 47.52
CA ALA A 331 -27.46 16.04 48.59
C ALA A 331 -26.71 15.86 49.92
N GLN A 332 -26.34 14.62 50.28
CA GLN A 332 -25.53 14.33 51.46
C GLN A 332 -24.14 14.98 51.36
N ARG A 333 -23.51 14.95 50.17
CA ARG A 333 -22.23 15.62 49.92
C ARG A 333 -22.36 17.14 50.07
N MET A 334 -23.41 17.75 49.53
CA MET A 334 -23.68 19.18 49.65
C MET A 334 -24.04 19.59 51.08
N GLN A 335 -24.71 18.72 51.84
CA GLN A 335 -24.99 18.93 53.27
C GLN A 335 -23.76 18.74 54.15
N SER A 336 -22.69 18.14 53.65
CA SER A 336 -21.49 17.93 54.45
C SER A 336 -20.83 19.27 54.79
N GLU A 337 -20.60 19.49 56.09
CA GLU A 337 -19.97 20.71 56.61
C GLU A 337 -18.59 20.95 55.99
N LYS A 338 -17.90 19.88 55.60
CA LYS A 338 -16.61 19.95 54.90
C LYS A 338 -16.73 20.65 53.55
N VAL A 339 -17.69 20.27 52.70
CA VAL A 339 -17.89 20.90 51.39
C VAL A 339 -18.38 22.34 51.54
N TYR A 340 -19.25 22.60 52.51
CA TYR A 340 -19.69 23.96 52.84
C TYR A 340 -18.51 24.86 53.27
N LYS A 341 -17.59 24.33 54.08
CA LYS A 341 -16.38 25.03 54.51
C LYS A 341 -15.32 25.10 53.42
N GLU A 342 -15.26 24.17 52.49
CA GLU A 342 -14.24 24.15 51.42
C GLU A 342 -14.30 25.38 50.54
N ASP A 343 -15.49 25.82 50.13
CA ASP A 343 -15.62 27.02 49.29
C ASP A 343 -15.37 28.30 50.09
N PHE A 344 -15.83 28.37 51.34
CA PHE A 344 -15.50 29.44 52.28
C PHE A 344 -13.99 29.52 52.56
N GLU A 345 -13.33 28.39 52.76
CA GLU A 345 -11.89 28.30 52.95
C GLU A 345 -11.13 28.63 51.67
N LYS A 346 -11.59 28.22 50.49
CA LYS A 346 -10.99 28.64 49.21
C LYS A 346 -11.17 30.13 48.97
N GLU A 347 -12.33 30.70 49.29
CA GLU A 347 -12.52 32.14 49.14
C GLU A 347 -11.72 32.93 50.16
N ILE A 348 -11.63 32.50 51.42
CA ILE A 348 -10.98 33.30 52.48
C ILE A 348 -9.48 32.99 52.59
N LYS A 349 -9.06 31.73 52.42
CA LYS A 349 -7.63 31.37 52.35
C LYS A 349 -7.04 31.64 50.96
N GLY A 350 -7.85 31.60 49.90
CA GLY A 350 -7.44 31.92 48.52
C GLY A 350 -7.49 33.42 48.21
N ARG A 351 -8.39 34.20 48.83
CA ARG A 351 -8.20 35.64 49.01
C ARG A 351 -7.32 35.90 50.24
N SER A 352 -6.13 35.29 50.28
CA SER A 352 -5.03 36.05 50.87
C SER A 352 -5.00 37.34 50.09
N SER A 353 -5.17 38.47 50.75
CA SER A 353 -5.04 39.80 50.18
C SER A 353 -3.61 39.96 49.66
N LEU A 354 -3.33 39.37 48.49
CA LEU A 354 -2.05 39.39 47.77
C LEU A 354 -1.66 40.81 47.35
N ASP A 355 -2.59 41.75 47.46
CA ASP A 355 -2.36 43.17 47.25
C ASP A 355 -2.01 43.93 48.55
N LEU A 356 -2.26 43.35 49.74
CA LEU A 356 -1.70 43.88 51.00
C LEU A 356 -0.20 43.63 51.09
N ASP A 357 0.26 42.48 50.57
CA ASP A 357 1.68 42.10 50.53
C ASP A 357 2.54 43.02 49.65
N LYS A 358 1.91 43.82 48.78
CA LYS A 358 2.56 44.78 47.87
C LYS A 358 2.47 46.22 48.37
N THR A 359 1.81 46.47 49.50
CA THR A 359 1.81 47.81 50.08
C THR A 359 3.24 48.18 50.50
N PRO A 360 3.69 49.43 50.23
CA PRO A 360 5.04 49.86 50.57
C PRO A 360 5.39 49.65 52.05
N GLU A 361 4.38 49.80 52.91
CA GLU A 361 4.50 49.63 54.37
C GLU A 361 4.71 48.16 54.77
N PHE A 362 3.97 47.22 54.16
CA PHE A 362 4.17 45.79 54.42
C PHE A 362 5.49 45.26 53.83
N LEU A 363 5.90 45.75 52.65
CA LEU A 363 7.22 45.45 52.09
C LEU A 363 8.35 45.92 53.02
N HIS A 364 8.20 47.09 53.63
CA HIS A 364 9.15 47.63 54.60
C HIS A 364 9.21 46.77 55.87
N VAL A 365 8.05 46.40 56.44
CA VAL A 365 7.99 45.51 57.60
C VAL A 365 8.63 44.15 57.28
N LYS A 366 8.32 43.56 56.12
CA LYS A 366 8.90 42.30 55.67
C LYS A 366 10.42 42.38 55.58
N TYR A 367 10.94 43.44 54.97
CA TYR A 367 12.36 43.71 54.88
C TYR A 367 13.04 43.88 56.25
N ILE A 368 12.42 44.62 57.17
CA ILE A 368 12.90 44.76 58.56
C ILE A 368 12.90 43.40 59.28
N THR A 369 11.84 42.60 59.13
CA THR A 369 11.80 41.26 59.73
C THR A 369 12.85 40.31 59.14
N SER A 370 13.16 40.38 57.85
CA SER A 370 14.28 39.59 57.28
C SER A 370 15.62 40.04 57.87
N LEU A 371 15.84 41.34 58.07
CA LEU A 371 17.04 41.85 58.72
C LEU A 371 17.15 41.43 60.20
N LEU A 372 16.03 41.40 60.93
CA LEU A 372 15.97 40.91 62.32
C LEU A 372 16.18 39.40 62.41
N ARG A 373 15.97 38.66 61.31
CA ARG A 373 16.07 37.21 61.31
C ARG A 373 17.53 36.78 61.30
N GLU A 374 18.06 36.53 62.49
CA GLU A 374 19.44 36.10 62.73
C GLU A 374 19.88 34.88 61.88
N LYS A 375 18.93 34.03 61.45
CA LYS A 375 19.20 32.88 60.56
C LYS A 375 19.63 33.29 59.14
N GLU A 376 19.06 34.37 58.60
CA GLU A 376 19.42 34.88 57.27
C GLU A 376 20.77 35.59 57.34
N TYR A 377 21.01 36.39 58.39
CA TYR A 377 22.35 36.93 58.70
C TYR A 377 23.42 35.83 58.87
N LYS A 378 23.13 34.76 59.61
CA LYS A 378 24.05 33.62 59.77
C LYS A 378 24.31 32.89 58.45
N LYS A 379 23.31 32.76 57.59
CA LYS A 379 23.48 32.19 56.24
C LYS A 379 24.32 33.08 55.35
N ASP A 380 24.09 34.39 55.36
CA ASP A 380 24.89 35.34 54.57
C ASP A 380 26.33 35.40 55.08
N LEU A 381 26.53 35.37 56.40
CA LEU A 381 27.84 35.21 57.03
C LEU A 381 28.50 33.88 56.62
N GLU A 382 27.76 32.78 56.62
CA GLU A 382 28.26 31.47 56.20
C GLU A 382 28.58 31.44 54.69
N ASN A 383 27.77 32.09 53.86
CA ASN A 383 27.99 32.23 52.41
C ASN A 383 29.15 33.17 52.09
N GLU A 384 29.34 34.24 52.86
CA GLU A 384 30.51 35.11 52.74
C GLU A 384 31.78 34.43 53.26
N ILE A 385 31.72 33.68 54.36
CA ILE A 385 32.86 32.89 54.88
C ILE A 385 33.20 31.73 53.93
N LYS A 386 32.21 31.08 53.31
CA LYS A 386 32.44 30.05 52.28
C LYS A 386 32.85 30.64 50.93
N GLY A 387 32.36 31.84 50.58
CA GLY A 387 32.61 32.51 49.31
C GLY A 387 33.90 33.33 49.25
N LYS A 388 34.43 33.78 50.39
CA LYS A 388 35.72 34.47 50.51
C LYS A 388 36.75 33.56 51.19
N GLY A 389 37.26 32.58 50.43
CA GLY A 389 38.64 32.14 50.55
C GLY A 389 39.06 31.46 51.85
N MET A 390 38.30 30.48 52.34
CA MET A 390 38.84 29.47 53.25
C MET A 390 38.58 28.06 52.72
N GLU A 391 39.14 27.77 51.54
CA GLU A 391 39.48 26.38 51.19
C GLU A 391 40.65 25.97 52.09
N VAL A 392 40.32 25.46 53.29
CA VAL A 392 41.30 24.73 54.09
C VAL A 392 41.57 23.42 53.35
N ASN A 393 42.66 23.39 52.59
CA ASN A 393 43.15 22.20 51.91
C ASN A 393 43.04 20.98 52.84
N SER A 394 42.27 19.99 52.42
CA SER A 394 41.92 18.77 53.18
C SER A 394 43.10 17.81 53.45
N GLU A 395 44.33 18.29 53.28
CA GLU A 395 45.56 17.48 53.28
C GLU A 395 46.49 17.78 54.46
N VAL A 396 46.07 18.59 55.43
CA VAL A 396 46.79 18.69 56.72
C VAL A 396 46.42 17.47 57.58
N LEU A 397 47.41 16.60 57.82
CA LEU A 397 47.27 15.34 58.57
C LEU A 397 46.58 15.50 59.94
N ASP A 398 46.79 16.63 60.61
CA ASP A 398 46.19 16.90 61.92
C ASP A 398 44.68 17.15 61.84
N ILE A 399 44.20 17.74 60.74
CA ILE A 399 42.76 17.95 60.50
C ILE A 399 42.09 16.61 60.18
N GLN A 400 42.76 15.73 59.44
CA GLN A 400 42.26 14.37 59.22
C GLN A 400 42.23 13.58 60.52
N ARG A 401 43.26 13.71 61.37
CA ARG A 401 43.28 13.07 62.69
C ARG A 401 42.14 13.59 63.57
N ALA A 402 41.88 14.89 63.56
CA ALA A 402 40.78 15.49 64.31
C ALA A 402 39.39 15.06 63.79
N LYS A 403 39.21 14.98 62.46
CA LYS A 403 37.98 14.46 61.85
C LYS A 403 37.73 13.01 62.24
N ARG A 404 38.73 12.14 62.06
CA ARG A 404 38.60 10.71 62.43
C ARG A 404 38.38 10.53 63.94
N ALA A 405 39.03 11.33 64.78
CA ALA A 405 38.80 11.30 66.23
C ALA A 405 37.37 11.75 66.59
N SER A 406 36.83 12.75 65.88
CA SER A 406 35.45 13.22 66.06
C SER A 406 34.42 12.21 65.55
N GLU A 407 34.70 11.54 64.43
CA GLU A 407 33.91 10.45 63.87
C GLU A 407 33.86 9.27 64.85
N MET A 408 35.01 8.86 65.38
CA MET A 408 35.11 7.83 66.44
C MET A 408 34.39 8.21 67.75
N ALA A 409 34.38 9.49 68.11
CA ALA A 409 33.68 9.98 69.30
C ALA A 409 32.16 10.16 69.10
N SER A 410 31.69 10.14 67.85
CA SER A 410 30.30 10.40 67.52
C SER A 410 29.42 9.18 67.83
N GLU A 411 28.56 9.32 68.83
CA GLU A 411 27.59 8.30 69.25
C GLU A 411 26.66 7.84 68.11
N LYS A 412 26.45 8.71 67.11
CA LYS A 412 25.63 8.40 65.93
C LYS A 412 26.32 7.41 64.99
N GLU A 413 27.64 7.48 64.86
CA GLU A 413 28.41 6.51 64.06
C GLU A 413 28.48 5.17 64.80
N TYR A 414 28.74 5.21 66.11
CA TYR A 414 28.69 4.04 66.98
C TYR A 414 27.36 3.27 66.89
N LYS A 415 26.22 3.98 66.89
CA LYS A 415 24.89 3.35 66.69
C LYS A 415 24.73 2.74 65.31
N ARG A 416 25.22 3.39 64.25
CA ARG A 416 25.21 2.84 62.89
C ARG A 416 26.05 1.57 62.79
N ASP A 417 27.27 1.59 63.33
CA ASP A 417 28.17 0.44 63.29
C ASP A 417 27.58 -0.74 64.07
N LEU A 418 27.02 -0.47 65.26
CA LEU A 418 26.28 -1.45 66.06
C LEU A 418 25.07 -2.02 65.30
N GLU A 419 24.31 -1.19 64.59
CA GLU A 419 23.20 -1.66 63.74
C GLU A 419 23.69 -2.53 62.57
N THR A 420 24.84 -2.21 61.96
CA THR A 420 25.40 -3.03 60.88
C THR A 420 25.94 -4.37 61.38
N GLU A 421 26.60 -4.41 62.55
CA GLU A 421 27.06 -5.66 63.16
C GLU A 421 25.89 -6.55 63.61
N ILE A 422 24.85 -5.96 64.23
CA ILE A 422 23.68 -6.71 64.72
C ILE A 422 22.83 -7.23 63.56
N LYS A 423 22.66 -6.46 62.47
CA LYS A 423 21.92 -6.94 61.28
C LYS A 423 22.72 -7.92 60.43
N GLY A 424 24.05 -7.83 60.43
CA GLY A 424 24.95 -8.65 59.60
C GLY A 424 25.29 -10.03 60.17
N LYS A 425 25.22 -10.22 61.49
CA LYS A 425 25.46 -11.52 62.15
C LYS A 425 24.16 -12.09 62.72
N GLY A 426 23.29 -12.59 61.83
CA GLY A 426 22.26 -13.54 62.25
C GLY A 426 22.94 -14.69 63.01
N MET A 427 22.47 -14.97 64.22
CA MET A 427 23.03 -15.91 65.18
C MET A 427 23.43 -17.25 64.55
N GLN A 428 24.70 -17.39 64.18
CA GLN A 428 25.27 -18.61 63.63
C GLN A 428 25.63 -19.51 64.82
N VAL A 429 24.65 -20.24 65.33
CA VAL A 429 24.87 -21.25 66.38
C VAL A 429 25.62 -22.40 65.72
N SER A 430 26.92 -22.55 66.03
CA SER A 430 27.68 -23.74 65.68
C SER A 430 27.02 -24.95 66.35
N ALA A 431 26.70 -25.97 65.55
CA ALA A 431 25.87 -27.12 65.93
C ALA A 431 26.47 -28.04 67.03
N ASP A 432 27.61 -27.68 67.61
CA ASP A 432 28.40 -28.50 68.53
C ASP A 432 28.56 -27.91 69.93
N THR A 433 27.71 -26.96 70.33
CA THR A 433 27.64 -26.52 71.73
C THR A 433 27.03 -27.61 72.62
N LEU A 434 27.64 -27.82 73.80
CA LEU A 434 27.30 -28.91 74.74
C LEU A 434 25.81 -28.97 75.10
N ASP A 435 25.13 -27.83 75.13
CA ASP A 435 23.70 -27.75 75.44
C ASP A 435 22.81 -28.32 74.32
N VAL A 436 23.20 -28.16 73.05
CA VAL A 436 22.52 -28.76 71.89
C VAL A 436 22.70 -30.29 71.90
N GLN A 437 23.87 -30.77 72.29
CA GLN A 437 24.12 -32.21 72.48
C GLN A 437 23.32 -32.78 73.66
N ARG A 438 23.21 -32.02 74.76
CA ARG A 438 22.43 -32.41 75.94
C ARG A 438 20.94 -32.49 75.61
N ALA A 439 20.41 -31.56 74.80
CA ALA A 439 19.03 -31.58 74.31
C ALA A 439 18.75 -32.75 73.36
N LYS A 440 19.67 -33.07 72.43
CA LYS A 440 19.54 -34.27 71.57
C LYS A 440 19.50 -35.57 72.37
N ARG A 441 20.43 -35.76 73.32
CA ARG A 441 20.43 -36.96 74.18
C ARG A 441 19.17 -37.05 75.04
N ALA A 442 18.67 -35.93 75.57
CA ALA A 442 17.41 -35.91 76.33
C ALA A 442 16.22 -36.31 75.45
N SER A 443 16.17 -35.86 74.19
CA SER A 443 15.13 -36.25 73.23
C SER A 443 15.22 -37.73 72.84
N GLU A 444 16.42 -38.29 72.69
CA GLU A 444 16.62 -39.72 72.42
C GLU A 444 16.18 -40.58 73.59
N MET A 445 16.50 -40.19 74.84
CA MET A 445 16.02 -40.87 76.04
C MET A 445 14.48 -40.81 76.15
N ALA A 446 13.86 -39.65 75.88
CA ALA A 446 12.41 -39.51 75.89
C ALA A 446 11.72 -40.38 74.81
N SER A 447 12.36 -40.54 73.65
CA SER A 447 11.87 -41.41 72.57
C SER A 447 11.96 -42.90 72.92
N GLN A 448 12.99 -43.32 73.64
CA GLN A 448 13.14 -44.71 74.10
C GLN A 448 12.14 -45.08 75.19
N VAL A 449 11.84 -44.17 76.12
CA VAL A 449 10.80 -44.35 77.15
C VAL A 449 9.42 -44.52 76.50
N ARG A 450 9.14 -43.79 75.41
CA ARG A 450 7.88 -43.93 74.64
C ARG A 450 7.73 -45.26 73.89
N LYS A 451 8.83 -45.99 73.66
CA LYS A 451 8.81 -47.30 72.95
C LYS A 451 8.71 -48.51 73.89
N GLN A 452 8.73 -48.29 75.21
CA GLN A 452 8.63 -49.35 76.23
C GLN A 452 7.35 -49.28 77.08
N GLN A 453 6.33 -48.55 76.60
CA GLN A 453 4.96 -48.57 77.15
C GLN A 453 3.99 -49.24 76.19
#